data_AF-A0A958E3X0-F1
#
_entry.id   AF-A0A958E3X0-F1
#
_cell.length_a   1.000
_cell.length_b   1.000
_cell.length_c   1.000
_cell.angle_alpha   90.00
_cell.angle_beta   90.00
_cell.angle_gamma   90.00
#
_symmetry.space_group_name_H-M   'P 1'
#
loop_
_entity.id
_entity.type
_entity.pdbx_description
1 polymer ?
#
loop_
_entity_poly.entity_id
_entity_poly.type
_entity_poly.pdbx_seq_one_letter_code
_entity_poly.pdbx_strand_id
1 'polypeptide(L)'
;MPYIENSLYKPPALMRSAHLLTIYPSLFRKIRDVKYERERINTPEADYLDIDWSRIGSSKVAIISHGLEGHTQRSYVLGMVRALNKHGWDVAAWNFRGCSGEPNRLPQFYHSGSSDDLETVINHIRGLGKYEKIDLVGFSMGGNITLKYLGEKSGEVPQEIGRAVAFSVPCDLKNSSYKLDKLGNALYMRRFLRSLRVKIRQKAALFPDKLNDDGYRKIKNFKHFDDRYTAKLHGFRDAEDYWQQCSSLYYLKEIRIPALLVSARDDPFLSLECYPYKIANRHEYFFLETPKHGGHVGFVQFNSSGIYWSEQRAIQFLNHY
;
A
#
# COMPACT_ATOMS: atom_id res chain seq x y z
N MET A 1 19.67 -2.18 16.32
CA MET A 1 19.98 -2.63 14.94
C MET A 1 18.73 -2.49 14.09
N PRO A 2 18.83 -2.10 12.81
CA PRO A 2 17.69 -1.84 11.94
C PRO A 2 16.87 -3.09 11.58
N TYR A 3 17.53 -4.26 11.53
CA TYR A 3 16.83 -5.54 11.48
C TYR A 3 16.31 -5.95 12.88
N ILE A 4 15.00 -6.15 12.97
CA ILE A 4 14.30 -6.58 14.19
C ILE A 4 14.03 -8.08 14.06
N GLU A 5 15.01 -8.87 14.48
CA GLU A 5 14.98 -10.33 14.34
C GLU A 5 13.85 -10.98 15.16
N ASN A 6 13.62 -10.48 16.37
CA ASN A 6 12.62 -11.00 17.30
C ASN A 6 11.41 -10.07 17.37
N SER A 7 10.45 -10.26 16.47
CA SER A 7 9.15 -9.59 16.56
C SER A 7 8.39 -10.05 17.81
N LEU A 8 7.75 -9.11 18.50
CA LEU A 8 6.87 -9.39 19.63
C LEU A 8 5.46 -9.84 19.20
N TYR A 9 5.17 -9.86 17.90
CA TYR A 9 3.86 -10.27 17.43
C TYR A 9 3.58 -11.75 17.69
N LYS A 10 2.47 -12.02 18.38
CA LYS A 10 1.90 -13.36 18.56
C LYS A 10 0.45 -13.33 18.07
N PRO A 11 0.09 -14.09 17.03
CA PRO A 11 -1.30 -14.17 16.61
C PRO A 11 -2.15 -14.87 17.68
N PRO A 12 -3.48 -14.65 17.68
CA PRO A 12 -4.40 -15.43 18.52
C PRO A 12 -4.18 -16.94 18.34
N ALA A 13 -4.32 -17.73 19.42
CA ALA A 13 -3.93 -19.14 19.44
C ALA A 13 -4.50 -19.99 18.29
N LEU A 14 -5.74 -19.70 17.87
CA LEU A 14 -6.46 -20.40 16.79
C LEU A 14 -6.27 -19.77 15.39
N MET A 15 -5.50 -18.69 15.28
CA MET A 15 -5.26 -17.95 14.04
C MET A 15 -3.79 -18.06 13.59
N ARG A 16 -3.33 -19.27 13.25
CA ARG A 16 -1.95 -19.50 12.78
C ARG A 16 -1.84 -19.83 11.29
N SER A 17 -2.97 -19.86 10.58
CA SER A 17 -3.00 -20.07 9.13
C SER A 17 -2.80 -18.74 8.41
N ALA A 18 -1.84 -18.71 7.49
CA ALA A 18 -1.55 -17.59 6.60
C ALA A 18 -2.81 -17.05 5.90
N HIS A 19 -3.61 -17.95 5.32
CA HIS A 19 -4.84 -17.57 4.63
C HIS A 19 -5.93 -17.13 5.60
N LEU A 20 -6.05 -17.76 6.78
CA LEU A 20 -7.03 -17.32 7.77
C LEU A 20 -6.72 -15.90 8.27
N LEU A 21 -5.46 -15.61 8.57
CA LEU A 21 -5.01 -14.27 8.97
C LEU A 21 -5.18 -13.23 7.85
N THR A 22 -5.08 -13.64 6.58
CA THR A 22 -5.31 -12.77 5.42
C THR A 22 -6.81 -12.49 5.19
N ILE A 23 -7.64 -13.53 5.29
CA ILE A 23 -9.07 -13.46 4.91
C ILE A 23 -9.91 -12.90 6.05
N TYR A 24 -9.69 -13.34 7.29
CA TYR A 24 -10.57 -13.02 8.41
C TYR A 24 -10.72 -11.51 8.64
N PRO A 25 -9.64 -10.70 8.70
CA PRO A 25 -9.77 -9.25 8.88
C PRO A 25 -10.43 -8.56 7.70
N SER A 26 -10.22 -9.08 6.48
CA SER A 26 -10.84 -8.52 5.28
C SER A 26 -12.35 -8.73 5.25
N LEU A 27 -12.88 -9.80 5.86
CA LEU A 27 -14.30 -10.16 5.79
C LEU A 27 -15.08 -9.78 7.06
N PHE A 28 -14.48 -9.93 8.24
CA PHE A 28 -15.21 -9.87 9.50
C PHE A 28 -14.87 -8.66 10.37
N ARG A 29 -13.71 -8.03 10.18
CA ARG A 29 -13.33 -6.87 10.98
C ARG A 29 -14.17 -5.66 10.60
N LYS A 30 -14.96 -5.17 11.55
CA LYS A 30 -15.73 -3.93 11.42
C LYS A 30 -15.09 -2.84 12.25
N ILE A 31 -14.68 -1.76 11.59
CA ILE A 31 -14.27 -0.53 12.26
C ILE A 31 -15.42 0.45 12.15
N ARG A 32 -15.91 0.89 13.29
CA ARG A 32 -16.89 1.97 13.42
C ARG A 32 -16.14 3.21 13.89
N ASP A 33 -16.78 4.37 13.74
CA ASP A 33 -16.34 5.64 14.34
C ASP A 33 -15.19 6.38 13.62
N VAL A 34 -14.87 5.99 12.38
CA VAL A 34 -14.06 6.84 11.49
C VAL A 34 -15.01 7.66 10.63
N LYS A 35 -14.89 8.99 10.71
CA LYS A 35 -15.63 9.92 9.86
C LYS A 35 -14.66 10.53 8.87
N TYR A 36 -15.02 10.47 7.59
CA TYR A 36 -14.23 11.08 6.54
C TYR A 36 -14.91 12.32 5.98
N GLU A 37 -14.10 13.33 5.72
CA GLU A 37 -14.41 14.44 4.82
C GLU A 37 -13.59 14.25 3.55
N ARG A 38 -14.26 14.07 2.40
CA ARG A 38 -13.57 13.86 1.14
C ARG A 38 -13.17 15.19 0.51
N GLU A 39 -11.91 15.28 0.13
CA GLU A 39 -11.36 16.35 -0.70
C GLU A 39 -10.86 15.76 -2.01
N ARG A 40 -11.25 16.38 -3.13
CA ARG A 40 -10.72 16.05 -4.46
C ARG A 40 -9.62 17.03 -4.82
N ILE A 41 -8.45 16.50 -5.17
CA ILE A 41 -7.31 17.29 -5.66
C ILE A 41 -7.05 16.98 -7.12
N ASN A 42 -6.61 17.97 -7.89
CA ASN A 42 -6.21 17.76 -9.28
C ASN A 42 -4.75 17.28 -9.34
N THR A 43 -4.48 16.37 -10.26
CA THR A 43 -3.09 15.99 -10.62
C THR A 43 -2.56 16.93 -11.71
N PRO A 44 -1.24 17.05 -11.89
CA PRO A 44 -0.66 17.90 -12.95
C PRO A 44 -1.15 17.57 -14.37
N GLU A 45 -1.51 16.31 -14.64
CA GLU A 45 -1.99 15.86 -15.96
C GLU A 45 -3.50 16.07 -16.17
N ALA A 46 -4.14 16.95 -15.39
CA ALA A 46 -5.57 17.23 -15.40
C ALA A 46 -6.48 16.04 -15.00
N ASP A 47 -5.92 14.99 -14.37
CA ASP A 47 -6.67 13.97 -13.65
C ASP A 47 -7.01 14.41 -12.21
N TYR A 48 -7.50 13.49 -11.37
CA TYR A 48 -7.74 13.75 -9.95
C TYR A 48 -7.37 12.59 -9.03
N LEU A 49 -7.14 12.93 -7.76
CA LEU A 49 -7.03 12.02 -6.61
C LEU A 49 -8.02 12.47 -5.54
N ASP A 50 -8.59 11.50 -4.81
CA ASP A 50 -9.50 11.78 -3.70
C ASP A 50 -8.84 11.44 -2.37
N ILE A 51 -8.76 12.41 -1.47
CA ILE A 51 -8.27 12.26 -0.10
C ILE A 51 -9.48 12.21 0.84
N ASP A 52 -9.56 11.16 1.64
CA ASP A 52 -10.53 11.02 2.72
C ASP A 52 -9.86 11.41 4.05
N TRP A 53 -10.24 12.58 4.57
CA TRP A 53 -9.65 13.18 5.76
C TRP A 53 -10.37 12.77 7.03
N SER A 54 -9.60 12.36 8.04
CA SER A 54 -10.09 12.18 9.42
C SER A 54 -9.24 13.04 10.34
N ARG A 55 -9.77 14.20 10.73
CA ARG A 55 -9.04 15.24 11.46
C ARG A 55 -9.50 15.34 12.90
N ILE A 56 -8.54 15.51 13.80
CA ILE A 56 -8.72 15.77 15.23
C ILE A 56 -8.15 17.13 15.65
N GLY A 57 -7.55 17.89 14.70
CA GLY A 57 -6.96 19.19 14.96
C GLY A 57 -5.48 19.13 15.34
N SER A 58 -4.74 18.12 14.89
CA SER A 58 -3.32 17.95 15.19
C SER A 58 -2.41 18.78 14.26
N SER A 59 -1.19 19.10 14.72
CA SER A 59 -0.09 19.62 13.88
C SER A 59 0.68 18.51 13.14
N LYS A 60 0.39 17.24 13.43
CA LYS A 60 0.94 16.07 12.74
C LYS A 60 -0.11 15.43 11.84
N VAL A 61 0.27 14.99 10.65
CA VAL A 61 -0.60 14.22 9.75
C VAL A 61 0.07 12.92 9.30
N ALA A 62 -0.73 11.86 9.20
CA ALA A 62 -0.31 10.62 8.57
C ALA A 62 -1.01 10.41 7.22
N ILE A 63 -0.24 10.18 6.16
CA ILE A 63 -0.75 9.86 4.82
C ILE A 63 -0.83 8.34 4.68
N ILE A 64 -2.01 7.81 4.34
CA ILE A 64 -2.22 6.37 4.23
C ILE A 64 -2.45 5.92 2.78
N SER A 65 -1.58 5.04 2.29
CA SER A 65 -1.64 4.40 0.98
C SER A 65 -2.19 2.97 1.09
N HIS A 66 -3.35 2.70 0.45
CA HIS A 66 -4.00 1.38 0.50
C HIS A 66 -3.36 0.34 -0.45
N GLY A 67 -3.78 -0.92 -0.37
CA GLY A 67 -3.29 -2.00 -1.24
C GLY A 67 -3.96 -2.08 -2.61
N LEU A 68 -3.54 -3.05 -3.43
CA LEU A 68 -4.10 -3.36 -4.75
C LEU A 68 -5.63 -3.59 -4.68
N GLU A 69 -6.38 -2.97 -5.61
CA GLU A 69 -7.86 -3.01 -5.65
C GLU A 69 -8.52 -2.65 -4.30
N GLY A 70 -7.83 -1.82 -3.52
CA GLY A 70 -8.24 -1.27 -2.25
C GLY A 70 -9.01 0.05 -2.39
N HIS A 71 -9.25 0.67 -1.24
CA HIS A 71 -9.81 2.02 -1.07
C HIS A 71 -9.69 2.38 0.42
N THR A 72 -9.95 3.63 0.78
CA THR A 72 -9.82 4.16 2.16
C THR A 72 -10.78 3.52 3.17
N GLN A 73 -11.89 2.96 2.70
CA GLN A 73 -12.89 2.25 3.53
C GLN A 73 -12.52 0.80 3.86
N ARG A 74 -11.32 0.31 3.50
CA ARG A 74 -10.88 -1.05 3.87
C ARG A 74 -10.61 -1.11 5.38
N SER A 75 -10.93 -2.24 6.01
CA SER A 75 -10.85 -2.41 7.47
C SER A 75 -9.46 -2.16 8.06
N TYR A 76 -8.39 -2.51 7.34
CA TYR A 76 -7.02 -2.21 7.76
C TYR A 76 -6.67 -0.72 7.66
N VAL A 77 -7.22 0.01 6.68
CA VAL A 77 -7.05 1.47 6.56
C VAL A 77 -7.82 2.15 7.69
N LEU A 78 -9.12 1.86 7.82
CA LEU A 78 -9.97 2.43 8.88
C LEU A 78 -9.42 2.15 10.28
N GLY A 79 -8.92 0.93 10.50
CA GLY A 79 -8.31 0.56 11.77
C GLY A 79 -7.07 1.41 12.09
N MET A 80 -6.20 1.60 11.09
CA MET A 80 -5.03 2.48 11.20
C MET A 80 -5.40 3.95 11.40
N VAL A 81 -6.40 4.46 10.67
CA VAL A 81 -6.91 5.83 10.83
C VAL A 81 -7.37 6.06 12.26
N ARG A 82 -8.22 5.17 12.77
CA ARG A 82 -8.75 5.26 14.14
C ARG A 82 -7.61 5.20 15.17
N ALA A 83 -6.62 4.34 14.95
CA ALA A 83 -5.49 4.21 15.86
C ALA A 83 -4.62 5.48 15.87
N LEU A 84 -4.30 6.03 14.71
CA LEU A 84 -3.52 7.26 14.56
C LEU A 84 -4.23 8.49 15.12
N ASN A 85 -5.53 8.65 14.84
CA ASN A 85 -6.33 9.72 15.44
C ASN A 85 -6.31 9.63 16.98
N LYS A 86 -6.46 8.43 17.55
CA LYS A 86 -6.37 8.24 19.02
C LYS A 86 -5.00 8.61 19.62
N HIS A 87 -3.95 8.70 18.80
CA HIS A 87 -2.59 9.00 19.26
C HIS A 87 -2.07 10.34 18.73
N GLY A 88 -2.95 11.24 18.28
CA GLY A 88 -2.58 12.62 18.00
C GLY A 88 -2.12 12.89 16.57
N TRP A 89 -2.58 12.13 15.58
CA TRP A 89 -2.41 12.46 14.16
C TRP A 89 -3.75 12.82 13.52
N ASP A 90 -3.78 13.90 12.73
CA ASP A 90 -4.74 13.99 11.63
C ASP A 90 -4.38 12.90 10.59
N VAL A 91 -5.35 12.40 9.83
CA VAL A 91 -5.10 11.35 8.84
C VAL A 91 -5.64 11.76 7.48
N ALA A 92 -4.78 11.63 6.47
CA ALA A 92 -5.10 11.81 5.06
C ALA A 92 -5.00 10.45 4.36
N ALA A 93 -6.11 9.71 4.28
CA ALA A 93 -6.13 8.44 3.55
C ALA A 93 -6.50 8.74 2.09
N TRP A 94 -5.62 8.49 1.14
CA TRP A 94 -5.87 8.82 -0.27
C TRP A 94 -6.32 7.58 -1.03
N ASN A 95 -7.20 7.79 -2.02
CA ASN A 95 -7.64 6.76 -2.94
C ASN A 95 -6.83 6.86 -4.21
N PHE A 96 -6.28 5.73 -4.66
CA PHE A 96 -5.59 5.70 -5.94
C PHE A 96 -6.55 5.95 -7.10
N ARG A 97 -6.02 6.38 -8.25
CA ARG A 97 -6.82 6.68 -9.46
C ARG A 97 -7.84 5.57 -9.77
N GLY A 98 -9.13 5.92 -9.74
CA GLY A 98 -10.24 5.00 -10.00
C GLY A 98 -10.67 4.10 -8.82
N CYS A 99 -10.14 4.30 -7.61
CA CYS A 99 -10.48 3.53 -6.41
C CYS A 99 -11.46 4.24 -5.47
N SER A 100 -11.83 5.49 -5.74
CA SER A 100 -12.70 6.29 -4.88
C SER A 100 -14.20 6.10 -5.11
N GLY A 101 -14.60 5.22 -6.04
CA GLY A 101 -15.99 4.90 -6.38
C GLY A 101 -16.40 5.24 -7.81
N GLU A 102 -15.61 6.06 -8.49
CA GLU A 102 -15.77 6.41 -9.90
C GLU A 102 -14.43 6.34 -10.65
N PRO A 103 -14.46 6.08 -11.97
CA PRO A 103 -13.25 6.07 -12.79
C PRO A 103 -12.64 7.47 -12.88
N ASN A 104 -11.31 7.55 -12.77
CA ASN A 104 -10.55 8.78 -12.99
C ASN A 104 -10.66 9.28 -14.46
N ARG A 105 -10.21 10.51 -14.74
CA ARG A 105 -10.43 11.20 -16.03
C ARG A 105 -9.57 10.69 -17.17
N LEU A 106 -8.41 10.11 -16.90
CA LEU A 106 -7.49 9.64 -17.95
C LEU A 106 -7.61 8.13 -18.21
N PRO A 107 -7.16 7.60 -19.36
CA PRO A 107 -7.16 6.16 -19.62
C PRO A 107 -6.32 5.37 -18.59
N GLN A 108 -5.18 5.93 -18.20
CA GLN A 108 -4.32 5.40 -17.15
C GLN A 108 -5.06 5.35 -15.81
N PHE A 109 -4.77 4.35 -15.00
CA PHE A 109 -5.23 4.29 -13.61
C PHE A 109 -4.04 3.89 -12.73
N TYR A 110 -4.25 3.68 -11.44
CA TYR A 110 -3.13 3.45 -10.54
C TYR A 110 -2.29 2.21 -10.93
N HIS A 111 -1.00 2.21 -10.58
CA HIS A 111 -0.12 1.04 -10.65
C HIS A 111 0.85 1.03 -9.45
N SER A 112 1.69 0.00 -9.33
CA SER A 112 2.59 -0.16 -8.17
C SER A 112 3.70 0.87 -8.10
N GLY A 113 3.93 1.63 -9.16
CA GLY A 113 4.99 2.62 -9.29
C GLY A 113 4.51 4.06 -9.31
N SER A 114 3.26 4.34 -8.92
CA SER A 114 2.65 5.68 -8.92
C SER A 114 3.21 6.57 -7.80
N SER A 115 4.54 6.73 -7.73
CA SER A 115 5.23 7.64 -6.82
C SER A 115 4.78 9.09 -7.03
N ASP A 116 4.53 9.49 -8.27
CA ASP A 116 4.12 10.85 -8.65
C ASP A 116 2.73 11.22 -8.09
N ASP A 117 1.82 10.24 -8.00
CA ASP A 117 0.53 10.45 -7.35
C ASP A 117 0.70 10.66 -5.84
N LEU A 118 1.60 9.91 -5.19
CA LEU A 118 1.92 10.12 -3.78
C LEU A 118 2.61 11.48 -3.56
N GLU A 119 3.52 11.88 -4.45
CA GLU A 119 4.17 13.20 -4.45
C GLU A 119 3.12 14.32 -4.56
N THR A 120 2.12 14.16 -5.44
CA THR A 120 1.00 15.11 -5.59
C THR A 120 0.23 15.27 -4.27
N VAL A 121 -0.09 14.15 -3.59
CA VAL A 121 -0.76 14.19 -2.28
C VAL A 121 0.11 14.86 -1.22
N ILE A 122 1.39 14.53 -1.16
CA ILE A 122 2.36 15.14 -0.24
C ILE A 122 2.42 16.65 -0.45
N ASN A 123 2.60 17.10 -1.70
CA ASN A 123 2.73 18.51 -2.02
C ASN A 123 1.44 19.30 -1.74
N HIS A 124 0.27 18.71 -2.00
CA HIS A 124 -1.01 19.29 -1.59
C HIS A 124 -1.07 19.52 -0.07
N ILE A 125 -0.75 18.49 0.72
CA ILE A 125 -0.79 18.55 2.19
C ILE A 125 0.22 19.54 2.74
N ARG A 126 1.42 19.62 2.16
CA ARG A 126 2.43 20.63 2.51
C ARG A 126 1.95 22.04 2.18
N GLY A 127 1.31 22.22 1.02
CA GLY A 127 0.76 23.50 0.57
C GLY A 127 -0.31 24.08 1.50
N LEU A 128 -0.94 23.26 2.35
CA LEU A 128 -1.86 23.74 3.38
C LEU A 128 -1.15 24.55 4.49
N GLY A 129 0.17 24.43 4.64
CA GLY A 129 0.96 25.15 5.64
C GLY A 129 0.60 24.86 7.10
N LYS A 130 -0.18 23.79 7.35
CA LYS A 130 -0.76 23.46 8.67
C LYS A 130 0.05 22.43 9.45
N TYR A 131 0.76 21.54 8.75
CA TYR A 131 1.38 20.37 9.36
C TYR A 131 2.88 20.55 9.51
N GLU A 132 3.34 20.47 10.76
CA GLU A 132 4.77 20.49 11.12
C GLU A 132 5.44 19.16 10.78
N LYS A 133 4.65 18.08 10.72
CA LYS A 133 5.13 16.74 10.48
C LYS A 133 4.16 15.90 9.67
N ILE A 134 4.71 15.20 8.69
CA ILE A 134 4.03 14.25 7.82
C ILE A 134 4.68 12.89 8.03
N ASP A 135 3.89 11.87 8.36
CA ASP A 135 4.35 10.48 8.41
C ASP A 135 3.63 9.67 7.32
N LEU A 136 4.31 8.69 6.72
CA LEU A 136 3.73 7.86 5.65
C LEU A 136 3.39 6.47 6.18
N VAL A 137 2.20 5.96 5.85
CA VAL A 137 1.80 4.59 6.17
C VAL A 137 1.30 3.88 4.91
N GLY A 138 1.89 2.74 4.57
CA GLY A 138 1.54 2.01 3.36
C GLY A 138 1.20 0.54 3.62
N PHE A 139 0.22 0.02 2.89
CA PHE A 139 -0.16 -1.40 2.96
C PHE A 139 -0.01 -2.06 1.61
N SER A 140 0.66 -3.22 1.57
CA SER A 140 0.84 -4.01 0.35
C SER A 140 1.41 -3.14 -0.77
N MET A 141 0.76 -3.07 -1.94
CA MET A 141 1.13 -2.19 -3.04
C MET A 141 1.28 -0.71 -2.64
N GLY A 142 0.46 -0.20 -1.71
CA GLY A 142 0.62 1.16 -1.19
C GLY A 142 1.92 1.36 -0.41
N GLY A 143 2.37 0.32 0.30
CA GLY A 143 3.69 0.31 0.92
C GLY A 143 4.82 0.22 -0.09
N ASN A 144 4.61 -0.43 -1.23
CA ASN A 144 5.58 -0.43 -2.33
C ASN A 144 5.73 0.99 -2.90
N ILE A 145 4.62 1.69 -3.16
CA ILE A 145 4.63 3.08 -3.63
C ILE A 145 5.35 3.97 -2.60
N THR A 146 5.02 3.85 -1.31
CA THR A 146 5.66 4.62 -0.24
C THR A 146 7.17 4.40 -0.16
N LEU A 147 7.62 3.14 -0.14
CA LEU A 147 9.05 2.84 -0.05
C LEU A 147 9.81 3.18 -1.34
N LYS A 148 9.18 3.00 -2.51
CA LYS A 148 9.74 3.44 -3.80
C LYS A 148 9.94 4.95 -3.80
N TYR A 149 8.90 5.73 -3.48
CA TYR A 149 8.97 7.20 -3.42
C TYR A 149 10.13 7.68 -2.54
N LEU A 150 10.28 7.13 -1.33
CA LEU A 150 11.34 7.55 -0.40
C LEU A 150 12.76 7.28 -0.92
N GLY A 151 12.97 6.21 -1.67
CA GLY A 151 14.27 5.90 -2.25
C GLY A 151 14.50 6.58 -3.60
N GLU A 152 13.47 6.70 -4.43
CA GLU A 152 13.53 7.35 -5.75
C GLU A 152 13.74 8.86 -5.63
N LYS A 153 13.09 9.51 -4.67
CA LYS A 153 13.24 10.94 -4.36
C LYS A 153 14.29 11.18 -3.27
N SER A 154 15.27 10.28 -3.13
CA SER A 154 16.30 10.40 -2.10
C SER A 154 17.02 11.75 -2.19
N GLY A 155 17.07 12.48 -1.07
CA GLY A 155 17.63 13.84 -1.01
C GLY A 155 16.66 14.95 -1.43
N GLU A 156 15.54 14.62 -2.07
CA GLU A 156 14.46 15.54 -2.44
C GLU A 156 13.19 15.34 -1.58
N VAL A 157 13.14 14.26 -0.79
CA VAL A 157 12.07 14.04 0.20
C VAL A 157 11.94 15.28 1.09
N PRO A 158 10.77 15.93 1.15
CA PRO A 158 10.59 17.12 1.95
C PRO A 158 10.90 16.89 3.44
N GLN A 159 11.50 17.88 4.09
CA GLN A 159 11.93 17.81 5.48
C GLN A 159 10.78 17.56 6.47
N GLU A 160 9.54 17.91 6.09
CA GLU A 160 8.35 17.66 6.92
C GLU A 160 8.03 16.15 7.00
N ILE A 161 8.53 15.33 6.07
CA ILE A 161 8.32 13.89 6.08
C ILE A 161 9.28 13.23 7.06
N GLY A 162 8.75 12.86 8.23
CA GLY A 162 9.55 12.36 9.34
C GLY A 162 9.89 10.87 9.24
N ARG A 163 8.89 10.03 8.97
CA ARG A 163 9.01 8.56 8.97
C ARG A 163 8.07 7.90 7.97
N ALA A 164 8.33 6.61 7.73
CA ALA A 164 7.37 5.72 7.11
C ALA A 164 7.20 4.38 7.82
N VAL A 165 6.00 3.80 7.75
CA VAL A 165 5.71 2.42 8.15
C VAL A 165 4.95 1.70 7.04
N ALA A 166 5.45 0.55 6.61
CA ALA A 166 4.85 -0.22 5.53
C ALA A 166 4.59 -1.68 5.95
N PHE A 167 3.44 -2.23 5.56
CA PHE A 167 3.01 -3.59 5.94
C PHE A 167 2.80 -4.50 4.74
N SER A 168 3.29 -5.74 4.81
CA SER A 168 3.11 -6.80 3.80
C SER A 168 3.45 -6.34 2.36
N VAL A 169 4.59 -5.68 2.19
CA VAL A 169 4.95 -5.03 0.92
C VAL A 169 5.54 -6.03 -0.09
N PRO A 170 5.03 -6.08 -1.34
CA PRO A 170 5.66 -6.81 -2.42
C PRO A 170 6.87 -6.02 -2.96
N CYS A 171 7.97 -5.99 -2.20
CA CYS A 171 9.17 -5.23 -2.59
C CYS A 171 9.74 -5.68 -3.93
N ASP A 172 9.57 -6.96 -4.29
CA ASP A 172 9.86 -7.53 -5.60
C ASP A 172 8.54 -7.91 -6.29
N LEU A 173 8.06 -7.05 -7.19
CA LEU A 173 6.78 -7.22 -7.86
C LEU A 173 6.73 -8.45 -8.76
N LYS A 174 7.87 -8.81 -9.40
CA LYS A 174 7.96 -9.95 -10.30
C LYS A 174 7.74 -11.25 -9.52
N ASN A 175 8.57 -11.48 -8.50
CA ASN A 175 8.51 -12.71 -7.73
C ASN A 175 7.24 -12.81 -6.88
N SER A 176 6.70 -11.69 -6.38
CA SER A 176 5.36 -11.66 -5.77
C SER A 176 4.24 -12.01 -6.76
N SER A 177 4.31 -11.52 -8.00
CA SER A 177 3.32 -11.85 -9.04
C SER A 177 3.31 -13.35 -9.34
N TYR A 178 4.49 -13.98 -9.46
CA TYR A 178 4.58 -15.43 -9.63
C TYR A 178 4.16 -16.21 -8.39
N LYS A 179 4.44 -15.72 -7.19
CA LYS A 179 3.95 -16.32 -5.94
C LYS A 179 2.43 -16.34 -5.90
N LEU A 180 1.78 -15.27 -6.35
CA LEU A 180 0.32 -15.16 -6.45
C LEU A 180 -0.29 -16.03 -7.56
N ASP A 181 0.46 -16.37 -8.60
CA ASP A 181 0.02 -17.27 -9.68
C ASP A 181 0.00 -18.76 -9.29
N LYS A 182 0.55 -19.13 -8.13
CA LYS A 182 0.51 -20.51 -7.64
C LYS A 182 -0.93 -20.97 -7.36
N LEU A 183 -1.20 -22.27 -7.58
CA LEU A 183 -2.54 -22.86 -7.41
C LEU A 183 -3.20 -22.58 -6.05
N GLY A 184 -2.43 -22.60 -4.96
CA GLY A 184 -2.94 -22.27 -3.61
C GLY A 184 -3.48 -20.84 -3.46
N ASN A 185 -3.10 -19.93 -4.37
CA ASN A 185 -3.52 -18.53 -4.41
C ASN A 185 -4.57 -18.22 -5.49
N ALA A 186 -5.06 -19.23 -6.23
CA ALA A 186 -5.95 -19.04 -7.37
C ALA A 186 -7.23 -18.26 -7.05
N LEU A 187 -7.75 -18.37 -5.83
CA LEU A 187 -8.91 -17.59 -5.38
C LEU A 187 -8.61 -16.09 -5.30
N TYR A 188 -7.43 -15.72 -4.80
CA TYR A 188 -6.98 -14.33 -4.74
C TYR A 188 -6.75 -13.78 -6.15
N MET A 189 -6.01 -14.53 -6.98
CA MET A 189 -5.75 -14.15 -8.38
C MET A 189 -7.06 -13.90 -9.14
N ARG A 190 -8.03 -14.83 -9.04
CA ARG A 190 -9.34 -14.68 -9.67
C ARG A 190 -10.10 -13.45 -9.16
N ARG A 191 -10.05 -13.19 -7.85
CA ARG A 191 -10.69 -12.01 -7.24
C ARG A 191 -10.07 -10.71 -7.78
N PHE A 192 -8.76 -10.60 -7.81
CA PHE A 192 -8.07 -9.42 -8.35
C PHE A 192 -8.37 -9.22 -9.83
N LEU A 193 -8.21 -10.25 -10.66
CA LEU A 193 -8.49 -10.15 -12.10
C LEU A 193 -9.96 -9.83 -12.40
N ARG A 194 -10.91 -10.28 -11.57
CA ARG A 194 -12.32 -9.90 -11.69
C ARG A 194 -12.51 -8.42 -11.40
N SER A 195 -11.90 -7.91 -10.33
CA SER A 195 -12.00 -6.51 -9.92
C SER A 195 -11.36 -5.58 -10.96
N LEU A 196 -10.14 -5.92 -11.42
CA LEU A 196 -9.46 -5.21 -12.49
C LEU A 196 -10.25 -5.23 -13.81
N ARG A 197 -10.95 -6.33 -14.13
CA ARG A 197 -11.83 -6.38 -15.31
C ARG A 197 -12.93 -5.33 -15.25
N VAL A 198 -13.52 -5.10 -14.07
CA VAL A 198 -14.57 -4.08 -13.90
C VAL A 198 -14.01 -2.71 -14.27
N LYS A 199 -12.82 -2.36 -13.77
CA LYS A 199 -12.13 -1.11 -14.13
C LYS A 199 -11.83 -1.02 -15.63
N ILE A 200 -11.32 -2.09 -16.23
CA ILE A 200 -11.09 -2.13 -17.68
C ILE A 200 -12.38 -1.89 -18.46
N ARG A 201 -13.52 -2.49 -18.08
CA ARG A 201 -14.80 -2.26 -18.76
C ARG A 201 -15.29 -0.83 -18.59
N GLN A 202 -15.15 -0.24 -17.41
CA GLN A 202 -15.49 1.17 -17.16
C GLN A 202 -14.62 2.09 -18.03
N LYS A 203 -13.31 1.83 -18.10
CA LYS A 203 -12.39 2.61 -18.93
C LYS A 203 -12.59 2.40 -20.42
N ALA A 204 -12.90 1.19 -20.87
CA ALA A 204 -13.23 0.90 -22.27
C ALA A 204 -14.51 1.62 -22.72
N ALA A 205 -15.50 1.79 -21.84
CA ALA A 205 -16.69 2.58 -22.15
C ALA A 205 -16.39 4.08 -22.35
N LEU A 206 -15.40 4.61 -21.63
CA LEU A 206 -14.97 6.02 -21.72
C LEU A 206 -13.94 6.26 -22.82
N PHE A 207 -13.11 5.26 -23.12
CA PHE A 207 -11.99 5.33 -24.06
C PHE A 207 -12.01 4.12 -25.02
N PRO A 208 -13.06 3.94 -25.83
CA PRO A 208 -13.21 2.75 -26.69
C PRO A 208 -12.07 2.58 -27.69
N ASP A 209 -11.46 3.69 -28.13
CA ASP A 209 -10.34 3.66 -29.08
C ASP A 209 -9.00 3.27 -28.43
N LYS A 210 -8.91 3.30 -27.09
CA LYS A 210 -7.68 3.01 -26.33
C LYS A 210 -7.75 1.69 -25.58
N LEU A 211 -8.95 1.26 -25.17
CA LEU A 211 -9.16 0.13 -24.28
C LEU A 211 -10.38 -0.69 -24.68
N ASN A 212 -10.26 -2.01 -24.59
CA ASN A 212 -11.36 -2.97 -24.70
C ASN A 212 -11.12 -4.15 -23.76
N ASP A 213 -12.18 -4.91 -23.45
CA ASP A 213 -12.07 -6.16 -22.68
C ASP A 213 -12.15 -7.42 -23.58
N ASP A 214 -11.87 -7.30 -24.88
CA ASP A 214 -11.98 -8.40 -25.83
C ASP A 214 -11.03 -9.54 -25.47
N GLY A 215 -11.56 -10.75 -25.38
CA GLY A 215 -10.73 -11.90 -25.00
C GLY A 215 -10.16 -11.84 -23.58
N TYR A 216 -10.69 -11.00 -22.68
CA TYR A 216 -10.24 -10.93 -21.27
C TYR A 216 -10.21 -12.30 -20.58
N ARG A 217 -11.06 -13.25 -21.01
CA ARG A 217 -11.07 -14.64 -20.51
C ARG A 217 -9.71 -15.37 -20.66
N LYS A 218 -8.82 -14.91 -21.54
CA LYS A 218 -7.45 -15.42 -21.74
C LYS A 218 -6.45 -14.90 -20.69
N ILE A 219 -6.79 -13.85 -19.95
CA ILE A 219 -5.96 -13.31 -18.87
C ILE A 219 -6.11 -14.21 -17.66
N LYS A 220 -5.02 -14.85 -17.25
CA LYS A 220 -5.02 -15.86 -16.17
C LYS A 220 -4.25 -15.42 -14.93
N ASN A 221 -3.31 -14.49 -15.09
CA ASN A 221 -2.43 -14.01 -14.03
C ASN A 221 -2.07 -12.54 -14.24
N PHE A 222 -1.30 -11.97 -13.30
CA PHE A 222 -0.84 -10.59 -13.41
C PHE A 222 0.10 -10.36 -14.58
N LYS A 223 0.92 -11.34 -14.97
CA LYS A 223 1.76 -11.19 -16.17
C LYS A 223 0.92 -10.85 -17.40
N HIS A 224 -0.15 -11.62 -17.66
CA HIS A 224 -1.04 -11.37 -18.81
C HIS A 224 -1.78 -10.03 -18.69
N PHE A 225 -2.18 -9.64 -17.48
CA PHE A 225 -2.89 -8.39 -17.25
C PHE A 225 -1.95 -7.19 -17.47
N ASP A 226 -0.77 -7.25 -16.86
CA ASP A 226 0.22 -6.19 -16.90
C ASP A 226 0.81 -6.04 -18.30
N ASP A 227 1.13 -7.12 -19.01
CA ASP A 227 1.59 -7.07 -20.41
C ASP A 227 0.58 -6.37 -21.32
N ARG A 228 -0.72 -6.59 -21.06
CA ARG A 228 -1.78 -6.09 -21.93
C ARG A 228 -2.22 -4.67 -21.59
N TYR A 229 -2.39 -4.36 -20.31
CA TYR A 229 -2.99 -3.12 -19.86
C TYR A 229 -2.00 -2.23 -19.12
N THR A 230 -1.44 -2.71 -18.00
CA THR A 230 -0.60 -1.87 -17.12
C THR A 230 0.62 -1.34 -17.87
N ALA A 231 1.39 -2.20 -18.53
CA ALA A 231 2.58 -1.80 -19.25
C ALA A 231 2.25 -0.77 -20.34
N LYS A 232 1.29 -1.11 -21.21
CA LYS A 232 0.91 -0.26 -22.35
C LYS A 232 0.33 1.08 -21.96
N LEU A 233 -0.55 1.13 -20.95
CA LEU A 233 -1.18 2.37 -20.49
C LEU A 233 -0.15 3.33 -19.88
N HIS A 234 0.88 2.79 -19.25
CA HIS A 234 1.87 3.55 -18.49
C HIS A 234 3.23 3.69 -19.21
N GLY A 235 3.33 3.26 -20.47
CA GLY A 235 4.53 3.44 -21.28
C GLY A 235 5.69 2.49 -20.96
N PHE A 236 5.44 1.41 -20.20
CA PHE A 236 6.44 0.35 -20.01
C PHE A 236 6.45 -0.59 -21.23
N ARG A 237 7.61 -1.21 -21.49
CA ARG A 237 7.76 -2.15 -22.62
C ARG A 237 6.85 -3.37 -22.48
N ASP A 238 6.79 -3.94 -21.28
CA ASP A 238 6.07 -5.18 -20.95
C ASP A 238 5.91 -5.29 -19.41
N ALA A 239 5.31 -6.37 -18.92
CA ALA A 239 5.12 -6.61 -17.48
C ALA A 239 6.45 -6.71 -16.72
N GLU A 240 7.49 -7.28 -17.32
CA GLU A 240 8.79 -7.46 -16.67
C GLU A 240 9.49 -6.12 -16.47
N ASP A 241 9.46 -5.26 -17.50
CA ASP A 241 9.95 -3.90 -17.45
C ASP A 241 9.20 -3.07 -16.40
N TYR A 242 7.87 -3.16 -16.39
CA TYR A 242 7.03 -2.54 -15.36
C TYR A 242 7.42 -3.00 -13.95
N TRP A 243 7.52 -4.31 -13.72
CA TRP A 243 7.87 -4.85 -12.40
C TRP A 243 9.28 -4.44 -11.97
N GLN A 244 10.24 -4.43 -12.88
CA GLN A 244 11.61 -4.02 -12.59
C GLN A 244 11.66 -2.55 -12.17
N GLN A 245 11.05 -1.65 -12.94
CA GLN A 245 11.08 -0.21 -12.64
C GLN A 245 10.26 0.17 -11.40
N CYS A 246 9.17 -0.56 -11.14
CA CYS A 246 8.24 -0.22 -10.06
C CYS A 246 8.47 -0.97 -8.74
N SER A 247 9.41 -1.91 -8.67
CA SER A 247 9.73 -2.64 -7.44
C SER A 247 10.50 -1.76 -6.46
N SER A 248 9.95 -1.53 -5.27
CA SER A 248 10.61 -0.73 -4.22
C SER A 248 11.96 -1.31 -3.80
N LEU A 249 12.18 -2.63 -3.94
CA LEU A 249 13.42 -3.32 -3.60
C LEU A 249 14.68 -2.61 -4.15
N TYR A 250 14.59 -2.06 -5.37
CA TYR A 250 15.73 -1.42 -6.02
C TYR A 250 16.06 -0.02 -5.49
N TYR A 251 15.14 0.58 -4.72
CA TYR A 251 15.26 1.95 -4.21
C TYR A 251 15.53 1.98 -2.69
N LEU A 252 15.34 0.86 -1.98
CA LEU A 252 15.42 0.81 -0.51
C LEU A 252 16.76 1.29 0.07
N LYS A 253 17.86 1.15 -0.67
CA LYS A 253 19.20 1.57 -0.22
C LYS A 253 19.38 3.09 -0.16
N GLU A 254 18.51 3.82 -0.86
CA GLU A 254 18.59 5.27 -0.98
C GLU A 254 17.69 5.96 0.06
N ILE A 255 16.94 5.23 0.88
CA ILE A 255 16.07 5.82 1.89
C ILE A 255 16.91 6.58 2.93
N ARG A 256 16.54 7.84 3.24
CA ARG A 256 17.30 8.70 4.18
C ARG A 256 16.54 9.09 5.45
N ILE A 257 15.31 8.59 5.62
CA ILE A 257 14.49 8.81 6.82
C ILE A 257 14.06 7.48 7.42
N PRO A 258 13.81 7.40 8.74
CA PRO A 258 13.40 6.15 9.38
C PRO A 258 12.17 5.53 8.71
N ALA A 259 12.33 4.35 8.14
CA ALA A 259 11.30 3.60 7.43
C ALA A 259 11.24 2.16 7.93
N LEU A 260 10.08 1.74 8.45
CA LEU A 260 9.87 0.37 8.93
C LEU A 260 9.07 -0.44 7.91
N LEU A 261 9.63 -1.57 7.47
CA LEU A 261 8.91 -2.62 6.74
C LEU A 261 8.56 -3.76 7.69
N VAL A 262 7.26 -4.09 7.80
CA VAL A 262 6.77 -5.24 8.55
C VAL A 262 6.08 -6.24 7.63
N SER A 263 6.65 -7.44 7.49
CA SER A 263 6.11 -8.48 6.59
C SER A 263 6.18 -9.85 7.27
N ALA A 264 5.04 -10.52 7.40
CA ALA A 264 4.99 -11.84 8.03
C ALA A 264 5.64 -12.90 7.14
N ARG A 265 6.48 -13.78 7.71
CA ARG A 265 7.18 -14.84 6.96
C ARG A 265 6.23 -15.85 6.31
N ASP A 266 5.00 -15.96 6.81
CA ASP A 266 3.95 -16.81 6.27
C ASP A 266 3.03 -16.10 5.26
N ASP A 267 3.34 -14.87 4.84
CA ASP A 267 2.51 -14.11 3.92
C ASP A 267 2.30 -14.87 2.58
N PRO A 268 1.04 -15.17 2.19
CA PRO A 268 0.78 -15.98 1.00
C PRO A 268 1.12 -15.26 -0.30
N PHE A 269 1.29 -13.94 -0.30
CA PHE A 269 1.49 -13.11 -1.50
C PHE A 269 2.96 -12.79 -1.75
N LEU A 270 3.80 -12.91 -0.72
CA LEU A 270 5.20 -12.49 -0.78
C LEU A 270 6.12 -13.69 -1.05
N SER A 271 7.06 -13.49 -1.97
CA SER A 271 8.17 -14.40 -2.20
C SER A 271 9.34 -14.09 -1.26
N LEU A 272 10.39 -14.93 -1.24
CA LEU A 272 11.54 -14.72 -0.35
C LEU A 272 12.32 -13.43 -0.69
N GLU A 273 12.27 -13.02 -1.95
CA GLU A 273 12.90 -11.81 -2.49
C GLU A 273 12.26 -10.53 -1.95
N CYS A 274 11.01 -10.59 -1.46
CA CYS A 274 10.34 -9.48 -0.82
C CYS A 274 10.82 -9.18 0.61
N TYR A 275 11.77 -9.97 1.13
CA TYR A 275 12.36 -9.76 2.46
C TYR A 275 13.81 -9.26 2.31
N PRO A 276 14.04 -7.94 2.28
CA PRO A 276 15.35 -7.33 1.99
C PRO A 276 16.32 -7.39 3.18
N TYR A 277 16.53 -8.57 3.77
CA TYR A 277 17.41 -8.78 4.94
C TYR A 277 18.81 -8.20 4.75
N LYS A 278 19.39 -8.38 3.56
CA LYS A 278 20.74 -7.87 3.24
C LYS A 278 20.81 -6.34 3.29
N ILE A 279 19.74 -5.65 2.89
CA ILE A 279 19.67 -4.19 2.92
C ILE A 279 19.48 -3.74 4.36
N ALA A 280 18.46 -4.26 5.05
CA ALA A 280 18.14 -3.89 6.43
C ALA A 280 19.30 -4.10 7.42
N ASN A 281 20.10 -5.15 7.25
CA ASN A 281 21.26 -5.41 8.12
C ASN A 281 22.39 -4.36 8.00
N ARG A 282 22.41 -3.56 6.93
CA ARG A 282 23.51 -2.61 6.63
C ARG A 282 23.05 -1.16 6.55
N HIS A 283 21.76 -0.89 6.79
CA HIS A 283 21.16 0.39 6.46
C HIS A 283 20.71 1.14 7.72
N GLU A 284 21.15 2.39 7.91
CA GLU A 284 20.85 3.17 9.12
C GLU A 284 19.35 3.43 9.32
N TYR A 285 18.67 3.87 8.25
CA TYR A 285 17.27 4.31 8.32
C TYR A 285 16.21 3.26 7.92
N PHE A 286 16.59 2.10 7.38
CA PHE A 286 15.65 1.12 6.86
C PHE A 286 15.55 -0.08 7.80
N PHE A 287 14.40 -0.21 8.45
CA PHE A 287 14.12 -1.22 9.44
C PHE A 287 13.27 -2.33 8.84
N LEU A 288 13.60 -3.58 9.17
CA LEU A 288 12.84 -4.75 8.73
C LEU A 288 12.42 -5.59 9.94
N GLU A 289 11.13 -5.87 10.05
CA GLU A 289 10.57 -6.77 11.05
C GLU A 289 9.79 -7.89 10.35
N THR A 290 10.15 -9.14 10.64
CA THR A 290 9.55 -10.31 9.97
C THR A 290 8.90 -11.27 10.97
N PRO A 291 7.69 -10.97 11.48
CA PRO A 291 6.97 -11.88 12.35
C PRO A 291 6.79 -13.25 11.70
N LYS A 292 6.80 -14.34 12.49
CA LYS A 292 6.60 -15.69 11.95
C LYS A 292 5.23 -15.86 11.28
N HIS A 293 4.21 -15.24 11.88
CA HIS A 293 2.83 -15.29 11.44
C HIS A 293 2.29 -13.90 11.23
N GLY A 294 1.30 -13.76 10.37
CA GLY A 294 0.56 -12.51 10.17
C GLY A 294 -0.26 -12.50 8.90
N GLY A 295 -0.01 -13.43 7.96
CA GLY A 295 -0.65 -13.43 6.65
C GLY A 295 -0.39 -12.12 5.89
N HIS A 296 -1.19 -11.86 4.86
CA HIS A 296 -1.12 -10.62 4.11
C HIS A 296 -2.01 -9.55 4.75
N VAL A 297 -1.39 -8.52 5.36
CA VAL A 297 -2.08 -7.40 6.04
C VAL A 297 -3.02 -7.88 7.17
N GLY A 298 -2.72 -9.03 7.77
CA GLY A 298 -3.59 -9.64 8.79
C GLY A 298 -3.33 -9.09 10.19
N PHE A 299 -2.13 -9.38 10.73
CA PHE A 299 -1.58 -8.87 12.01
C PHE A 299 -2.62 -8.70 13.16
N VAL A 300 -3.53 -9.66 13.27
CA VAL A 300 -4.69 -9.61 14.16
C VAL A 300 -4.26 -9.64 15.61
N GLN A 301 -4.93 -8.82 16.43
CA GLN A 301 -4.85 -8.90 17.88
C GLN A 301 -6.24 -8.71 18.48
N PHE A 302 -6.62 -9.59 19.41
CA PHE A 302 -7.86 -9.46 20.17
C PHE A 302 -7.55 -8.81 21.51
N ASN A 303 -8.10 -7.62 21.72
CA ASN A 303 -8.00 -6.85 22.95
C ASN A 303 -9.21 -5.91 23.07
N SER A 304 -9.42 -5.36 24.26
CA SER A 304 -10.56 -4.46 24.57
C SER A 304 -10.55 -3.16 23.77
N SER A 305 -9.37 -2.68 23.34
CA SER A 305 -9.25 -1.45 22.55
C SER A 305 -9.69 -1.61 21.08
N GLY A 306 -9.79 -2.86 20.60
CA GLY A 306 -10.07 -3.20 19.21
C GLY A 306 -8.97 -2.81 18.22
N ILE A 307 -7.81 -2.38 18.71
CA ILE A 307 -6.63 -2.01 17.93
C ILE A 307 -5.82 -3.27 17.61
N TYR A 308 -5.45 -3.46 16.35
CA TYR A 308 -4.63 -4.60 15.92
C TYR A 308 -3.15 -4.35 16.15
N TRP A 309 -2.34 -5.41 16.12
CA TRP A 309 -0.92 -5.30 16.40
C TRP A 309 -0.21 -4.41 15.38
N SER A 310 -0.56 -4.48 14.09
CA SER A 310 0.01 -3.59 13.06
C SER A 310 -0.20 -2.12 13.38
N GLU A 311 -1.36 -1.76 13.92
CA GLU A 311 -1.71 -0.39 14.29
C GLU A 311 -0.87 0.07 15.49
N GLN A 312 -0.81 -0.75 16.54
CA GLN A 312 0.06 -0.48 17.69
C GLN A 312 1.52 -0.33 17.27
N ARG A 313 1.99 -1.22 16.38
CA ARG A 313 3.37 -1.23 15.93
C ARG A 313 3.72 -0.01 15.11
N ALA A 314 2.82 0.45 14.24
CA ALA A 314 2.99 1.70 13.50
C ALA A 314 3.10 2.89 14.45
N ILE A 315 2.17 3.03 15.41
CA ILE A 315 2.18 4.10 16.40
C ILE A 315 3.49 4.10 17.21
N GLN A 316 3.93 2.93 17.66
CA GLN A 316 5.19 2.79 18.40
C GLN A 316 6.37 3.31 17.58
N PHE A 317 6.49 2.90 16.31
CA PHE A 317 7.58 3.35 15.46
C PHE A 317 7.52 4.86 15.19
N LEU A 318 6.34 5.39 14.86
CA LEU A 318 6.15 6.81 14.55
C LEU A 318 6.38 7.74 15.75
N ASN A 319 6.21 7.24 16.99
CA ASN A 319 6.49 8.01 18.21
C ASN A 319 7.95 7.98 18.66
N HIS A 320 8.74 6.96 18.29
CA HIS A 320 10.06 6.70 18.90
C HIS A 320 11.24 7.14 18.02
N TYR A 321 11.08 7.08 16.70
CA TYR A 321 11.96 7.76 15.77
C TYR A 321 11.43 9.15 15.50
#